data_AF-A0A371J357-F1
#
_entry.id   AF-A0A371J357-F1
#
_cell.length_a   1.000
_cell.length_b   1.000
_cell.length_c   1.000
_cell.angle_alpha   90.00
_cell.angle_beta   90.00
_cell.angle_gamma   90.00
#
_symmetry.space_group_name_H-M   'P 1'
#
loop_
_entity.id
_entity.type
_entity.pdbx_description
1 polymer ?
#
loop_
_entity_poly.entity_id
_entity_poly.type
_entity_poly.pdbx_seq_one_letter_code
_entity_poly.pdbx_strand_id
1 'polypeptide(L)'
;MQLRKIFKNLGIIIFIAMLAVGCSNPENSKKQSQVSKTESESVELNISAAASLKEAMAKLEEEYKKENKDIKLVVNFGASGSLQQQIEQGAPCDIFISAGKKQMDALNEGGLIEKGTYKNLVKNDLVLIAPKNSKITSINDLTSNKVKHIAVGEANSVPAGKYADEVLNNLNIKDSILDKLVFAKDVKEVLAWTQSGNAEAGFVYYSDAINTDKVKIVEVTSEESHSPITYPIAVIKDSNQVEEAKNFEEFLLSDKAQEILKECGYKSSK
;
A
#
# COMPACT_ATOMS: atom_id res chain seq x y z
N MET A 1 -44.97 32.42 -5.76
CA MET A 1 -45.49 33.38 -6.76
C MET A 1 -44.32 34.22 -7.24
N GLN A 2 -43.86 33.98 -8.49
CA GLN A 2 -43.02 34.84 -9.35
C GLN A 2 -41.58 35.09 -8.81
N LEU A 3 -40.45 34.92 -9.49
CA LEU A 3 -40.05 34.95 -10.91
C LEU A 3 -38.94 33.87 -11.12
N ARG A 4 -39.08 32.85 -11.98
CA ARG A 4 -38.80 32.80 -13.44
C ARG A 4 -37.43 33.38 -13.85
N LYS A 5 -36.45 32.51 -14.12
CA LYS A 5 -36.01 32.07 -15.47
C LYS A 5 -35.54 33.22 -16.37
N ILE A 6 -34.22 33.38 -16.55
CA ILE A 6 -33.55 33.76 -17.82
C ILE A 6 -32.09 33.32 -17.70
N PHE A 7 -31.70 32.26 -18.40
CA PHE A 7 -30.40 32.12 -19.09
C PHE A 7 -30.57 30.98 -20.09
N LYS A 8 -31.09 31.36 -21.26
CA LYS A 8 -31.20 30.54 -22.47
C LYS A 8 -30.48 31.31 -23.57
N ASN A 9 -29.73 30.58 -24.40
CA ASN A 9 -29.23 30.93 -25.74
C ASN A 9 -27.84 31.58 -25.83
N LEU A 10 -26.84 30.77 -26.15
CA LEU A 10 -25.75 31.05 -27.10
C LEU A 10 -24.98 29.74 -27.29
N GLY A 11 -24.70 29.17 -28.45
CA GLY A 11 -25.04 29.43 -29.83
C GLY A 11 -24.60 28.17 -30.59
N ILE A 12 -25.50 27.64 -31.42
CA ILE A 12 -25.23 26.51 -32.32
C ILE A 12 -24.36 27.01 -33.46
N ILE A 13 -23.17 26.44 -33.65
CA ILE A 13 -22.42 26.57 -34.91
C ILE A 13 -22.27 25.17 -35.52
N ILE A 14 -23.05 24.99 -36.58
CA ILE A 14 -23.04 23.92 -37.55
C ILE A 14 -21.77 24.06 -38.40
N PHE A 15 -20.99 22.98 -38.57
CA PHE A 15 -20.07 22.89 -39.69
C PHE A 15 -20.22 21.57 -40.43
N ILE A 16 -20.22 21.73 -41.75
CA ILE A 16 -20.83 20.91 -42.78
C ILE A 16 -19.95 19.71 -43.14
N ALA A 17 -20.60 18.57 -43.37
CA ALA A 17 -20.02 17.36 -43.93
C ALA A 17 -19.59 17.54 -45.40
N MET A 18 -18.42 17.03 -45.76
CA MET A 18 -18.07 16.70 -47.14
C MET A 18 -17.88 15.19 -47.26
N LEU A 19 -18.83 14.56 -47.96
CA LEU A 19 -18.72 13.21 -48.50
C LEU A 19 -18.00 13.29 -49.85
N ALA A 20 -16.89 12.57 -49.99
CA ALA A 20 -16.34 12.22 -51.29
C ALA A 20 -16.43 10.69 -51.43
N VAL A 21 -17.38 10.28 -52.29
CA VAL A 21 -17.53 8.92 -52.82
C VAL A 21 -16.46 8.72 -53.89
N GLY A 22 -15.65 7.66 -53.75
CA GLY A 22 -14.77 7.16 -54.80
C GLY A 22 -14.92 5.64 -54.91
N CYS A 23 -15.52 5.17 -56.00
CA CYS A 23 -15.63 3.76 -56.35
C CYS A 23 -14.61 3.35 -57.44
N SER A 24 -14.39 2.03 -57.54
CA SER A 24 -13.69 1.22 -58.58
C SER A 24 -12.17 1.10 -58.40
N ASN A 25 -11.49 -0.05 -58.56
CA ASN A 25 -11.76 -1.31 -59.29
C ASN A 25 -10.97 -2.50 -58.64
N PRO A 26 -11.23 -3.78 -58.99
CA PRO A 26 -10.80 -4.97 -58.22
C PRO A 26 -9.50 -5.62 -58.73
N GLU A 27 -9.11 -6.71 -58.04
CA GLU A 27 -8.00 -7.66 -58.27
C GLU A 27 -6.69 -7.36 -57.52
N ASN A 28 -6.47 -8.05 -56.39
CA ASN A 28 -5.49 -9.14 -56.38
C ASN A 28 -5.62 -9.98 -55.09
N SER A 29 -6.01 -11.23 -55.26
CA SER A 29 -6.05 -12.23 -54.21
C SER A 29 -4.63 -12.63 -53.79
N LYS A 30 -4.14 -12.07 -52.68
CA LYS A 30 -3.09 -12.72 -51.89
C LYS A 30 -3.66 -13.10 -50.54
N LYS A 31 -3.93 -14.40 -50.38
CA LYS A 31 -4.09 -15.07 -49.09
C LYS A 31 -2.84 -14.78 -48.26
N GLN A 32 -2.93 -13.75 -47.43
CA GLN A 32 -2.02 -13.56 -46.33
C GLN A 32 -2.68 -14.28 -45.16
N SER A 33 -2.15 -15.46 -44.84
CA SER A 33 -2.45 -16.16 -43.61
C SER A 33 -2.19 -15.20 -42.46
N GLN A 34 -3.26 -14.57 -41.95
CA GLN A 34 -3.24 -13.96 -40.64
C GLN A 34 -3.04 -15.11 -39.66
N VAL A 35 -1.79 -15.33 -39.28
CA VAL A 35 -1.51 -15.85 -37.96
C VAL A 35 -2.02 -14.77 -37.01
N SER A 36 -3.27 -14.93 -36.58
CA SER A 36 -3.76 -14.28 -35.38
C SER A 36 -2.81 -14.70 -34.27
N LYS A 37 -1.83 -13.85 -33.96
CA LYS A 37 -1.31 -13.81 -32.60
C LYS A 37 -2.54 -13.51 -31.76
N THR A 38 -3.06 -14.54 -31.11
CA THR A 38 -3.83 -14.35 -29.89
C THR A 38 -2.87 -13.63 -28.96
N GLU A 39 -2.93 -12.31 -28.90
CA GLU A 39 -2.52 -11.60 -27.71
C GLU A 39 -3.41 -12.21 -26.62
N SER A 40 -2.82 -13.03 -25.74
CA SER A 40 -3.50 -13.39 -24.50
C SER A 40 -3.93 -12.08 -23.87
N GLU A 41 -5.23 -11.91 -23.62
CA GLU A 41 -5.69 -10.75 -22.86
C GLU A 41 -4.97 -10.79 -21.51
N SER A 42 -4.13 -9.79 -21.27
CA SER A 42 -3.41 -9.68 -20.01
C SER A 42 -4.42 -9.41 -18.90
N VAL A 43 -4.42 -10.25 -17.86
CA VAL A 43 -5.27 -10.07 -16.68
C VAL A 43 -4.59 -9.07 -15.76
N GLU A 44 -5.30 -7.99 -15.40
CA GLU A 44 -4.83 -7.03 -14.39
C GLU A 44 -5.35 -7.40 -13.00
N LEU A 45 -4.45 -7.55 -12.04
CA LEU A 45 -4.77 -7.70 -10.62
C LEU A 45 -4.51 -6.39 -9.88
N ASN A 46 -5.56 -5.76 -9.36
CA ASN A 46 -5.52 -4.55 -8.56
C ASN A 46 -5.25 -4.91 -7.10
N ILE A 47 -4.10 -4.49 -6.58
CA ILE A 47 -3.66 -4.84 -5.23
C ILE A 47 -3.60 -3.56 -4.40
N SER A 48 -4.39 -3.48 -3.33
CA SER A 48 -4.20 -2.46 -2.29
C SER A 48 -3.24 -2.99 -1.23
N ALA A 49 -2.06 -2.41 -1.13
CA ALA A 49 -1.02 -2.89 -0.22
C ALA A 49 -0.53 -1.80 0.73
N ALA A 50 -0.28 -2.16 1.99
CA ALA A 50 0.34 -1.27 2.95
C ALA A 50 1.65 -0.69 2.40
N ALA A 51 1.87 0.61 2.62
CA ALA A 51 3.01 1.33 2.04
C ALA A 51 4.38 0.72 2.37
N SER A 52 4.53 0.07 3.54
CA SER A 52 5.76 -0.63 3.95
C SER A 52 6.14 -1.82 3.06
N LEU A 53 5.19 -2.39 2.31
CA LEU A 53 5.42 -3.53 1.41
C LEU A 53 6.05 -3.12 0.07
N LYS A 54 6.23 -1.82 -0.20
CA LYS A 54 6.63 -1.32 -1.52
C LYS A 54 7.85 -2.00 -2.12
N GLU A 55 8.94 -2.11 -1.35
CA GLU A 55 10.19 -2.71 -1.82
C GLU A 55 10.09 -4.23 -1.95
N ALA A 56 9.37 -4.89 -1.04
CA ALA A 56 9.14 -6.33 -1.10
C ALA A 56 8.28 -6.69 -2.33
N MET A 57 7.23 -5.92 -2.57
CA MET A 57 6.30 -6.13 -3.67
C MET A 57 6.99 -6.00 -5.04
N ALA A 58 7.95 -5.08 -5.18
CA ALA A 58 8.75 -4.98 -6.41
C ALA A 58 9.51 -6.28 -6.72
N LYS A 59 10.16 -6.89 -5.72
CA LYS A 59 10.85 -8.18 -5.88
C LYS A 59 9.88 -9.34 -6.12
N LEU A 60 8.75 -9.35 -5.40
CA LEU A 60 7.71 -10.38 -5.54
C LEU A 60 7.06 -10.33 -6.92
N GLU A 61 6.84 -9.13 -7.47
CA GLU A 61 6.34 -8.94 -8.83
C GLU A 61 7.31 -9.47 -9.88
N GLU A 62 8.60 -9.19 -9.74
CA GLU A 62 9.64 -9.75 -10.63
C GLU A 62 9.67 -11.27 -10.59
N GLU A 63 9.54 -11.87 -9.42
CA GLU A 63 9.52 -13.33 -9.26
C GLU A 63 8.23 -13.93 -9.83
N TYR A 64 7.07 -13.38 -9.50
CA TYR A 64 5.77 -13.90 -9.92
C TYR A 64 5.60 -13.89 -11.45
N LYS A 65 6.09 -12.85 -12.12
CA LYS A 65 6.03 -12.71 -13.59
C LYS A 65 6.83 -13.76 -14.36
N LYS A 66 7.77 -14.47 -13.73
CA LYS A 66 8.54 -15.53 -14.41
C LYS A 66 7.64 -16.67 -14.88
N GLU A 67 6.63 -16.99 -14.07
CA GLU A 67 5.68 -18.08 -14.33
C GLU A 67 4.30 -17.56 -14.79
N ASN A 68 3.98 -16.28 -14.51
CA ASN A 68 2.67 -15.68 -14.77
C ASN A 68 2.78 -14.47 -15.71
N LYS A 69 3.28 -14.67 -16.94
CA LYS A 69 3.58 -13.58 -17.89
C LYS A 69 2.37 -12.80 -18.37
N ASP A 70 1.19 -13.41 -18.34
CA ASP A 70 -0.06 -12.79 -18.75
C ASP A 70 -0.72 -11.99 -17.62
N ILE A 71 -0.20 -12.07 -16.38
CA ILE A 71 -0.72 -11.34 -15.23
C ILE A 71 0.06 -10.03 -15.03
N LYS A 72 -0.66 -8.92 -14.96
CA LYS A 72 -0.13 -7.60 -14.61
C LYS A 72 -0.60 -7.21 -13.21
N LEU A 73 0.35 -6.98 -12.31
CA LEU A 73 0.06 -6.48 -10.97
C LEU A 73 -0.03 -4.95 -11.00
N VAL A 74 -1.16 -4.40 -10.57
CA VAL A 74 -1.40 -2.96 -10.44
C VAL A 74 -1.53 -2.63 -8.96
N VAL A 75 -0.46 -2.12 -8.36
CA VAL A 75 -0.38 -1.97 -6.90
C VAL A 75 -0.65 -0.53 -6.47
N ASN A 76 -1.69 -0.33 -5.67
CA ASN A 76 -2.01 0.89 -4.94
C ASN A 76 -1.39 0.83 -3.54
N PHE A 77 -0.34 1.61 -3.30
CA PHE A 77 0.31 1.69 -1.99
C PHE A 77 -0.25 2.84 -1.14
N GLY A 78 -0.49 2.57 0.14
CA GLY A 78 -0.94 3.60 1.07
C GLY A 78 -1.01 3.12 2.51
N ALA A 79 -1.47 4.00 3.40
CA ALA A 79 -1.81 3.60 4.76
C ALA A 79 -3.00 2.63 4.74
N SER A 80 -2.91 1.54 5.51
CA SER A 80 -3.91 0.48 5.45
C SER A 80 -5.31 0.95 5.83
N GLY A 81 -5.47 1.94 6.71
CA GLY A 81 -6.77 2.51 7.05
C GLY A 81 -7.38 3.29 5.87
N SER A 82 -6.57 4.09 5.16
CA SER A 82 -7.03 4.79 3.96
C SER A 82 -7.43 3.82 2.85
N LEU A 83 -6.63 2.76 2.64
CA LEU A 83 -6.94 1.71 1.66
C LEU A 83 -8.19 0.91 2.03
N GLN A 84 -8.35 0.55 3.30
CA GLN A 84 -9.55 -0.12 3.80
C GLN A 84 -10.80 0.73 3.56
N GLN A 85 -10.76 2.03 3.87
CA GLN A 85 -11.88 2.95 3.59
C GLN A 85 -12.19 3.05 2.08
N GLN A 86 -11.18 3.07 1.23
CA GLN A 86 -11.37 3.05 -0.23
C GLN A 86 -12.11 1.78 -0.68
N ILE A 87 -11.73 0.62 -0.16
CA ILE A 87 -12.38 -0.66 -0.46
C ILE A 87 -13.83 -0.67 0.02
N GLU A 88 -14.11 -0.19 1.24
CA GLU A 88 -15.48 -0.05 1.75
C GLU A 88 -16.35 0.89 0.90
N GLN A 89 -15.74 1.87 0.25
CA GLN A 89 -16.39 2.82 -0.65
C GLN A 89 -16.51 2.29 -2.09
N GLY A 90 -16.07 1.05 -2.36
CA GLY A 90 -16.20 0.40 -3.67
C GLY A 90 -15.06 0.69 -4.64
N ALA A 91 -13.89 1.11 -4.16
CA ALA A 91 -12.70 1.19 -5.01
C ALA A 91 -12.36 -0.21 -5.56
N PRO A 92 -12.08 -0.35 -6.88
CA PRO A 92 -11.67 -1.63 -7.45
C PRO A 92 -10.42 -2.18 -6.76
N CYS A 93 -10.53 -3.39 -6.24
CA CYS A 93 -9.46 -4.08 -5.53
C CYS A 93 -9.70 -5.58 -5.62
N ASP A 94 -8.67 -6.33 -5.98
CA ASP A 94 -8.70 -7.79 -6.05
C ASP A 94 -8.07 -8.40 -4.79
N ILE A 95 -7.00 -7.78 -4.27
CA ILE A 95 -6.30 -8.24 -3.07
C ILE A 95 -5.99 -7.06 -2.16
N PHE A 96 -6.26 -7.23 -0.87
CA PHE A 96 -5.82 -6.30 0.16
C PHE A 96 -4.73 -6.92 1.05
N ILE A 97 -3.64 -6.19 1.27
CA ILE A 97 -2.58 -6.55 2.23
C ILE A 97 -2.42 -5.41 3.22
N SER A 98 -2.91 -5.61 4.45
CA SER A 98 -2.85 -4.61 5.52
C SER A 98 -1.56 -4.73 6.34
N ALA A 99 -1.11 -3.65 6.96
CA ALA A 99 -0.06 -3.67 8.00
C ALA A 99 -0.64 -3.83 9.42
N GLY A 100 -1.95 -4.03 9.55
CA GLY A 100 -2.64 -4.20 10.83
C GLY A 100 -3.92 -5.03 10.71
N LYS A 101 -4.16 -5.87 11.72
CA LYS A 101 -5.32 -6.78 11.79
C LYS A 101 -6.65 -6.02 11.78
N LYS A 102 -6.73 -4.90 12.50
CA LYS A 102 -7.94 -4.06 12.63
C LYS A 102 -8.58 -3.72 11.28
N GLN A 103 -7.79 -3.33 10.29
CA GLN A 103 -8.30 -2.95 8.98
C GLN A 103 -8.83 -4.15 8.19
N MET A 104 -8.15 -5.30 8.26
CA MET A 104 -8.66 -6.50 7.61
C MET A 104 -9.90 -7.05 8.31
N ASP A 105 -9.94 -6.98 9.65
CA ASP A 105 -11.10 -7.34 10.45
C ASP A 105 -12.34 -6.52 10.06
N ALA A 106 -12.19 -5.20 9.87
CA ALA A 106 -13.28 -4.34 9.42
C ALA A 106 -13.87 -4.80 8.07
N LEU A 107 -13.02 -5.14 7.08
CA LEU A 107 -13.48 -5.66 5.80
C LEU A 107 -14.14 -7.04 5.94
N ASN A 108 -13.61 -7.90 6.81
CA ASN A 108 -14.19 -9.21 7.10
C ASN A 108 -15.57 -9.10 7.74
N GLU A 109 -15.71 -8.26 8.76
CA GLU A 109 -16.97 -7.99 9.46
C GLU A 109 -18.00 -7.34 8.51
N GLY A 110 -17.54 -6.48 7.60
CA GLY A 110 -18.35 -5.93 6.51
C GLY A 110 -18.74 -6.95 5.43
N GLY A 111 -18.22 -8.18 5.47
CA GLY A 111 -18.50 -9.21 4.47
C GLY A 111 -17.92 -8.90 3.09
N LEU A 112 -16.84 -8.12 3.05
CA LEU A 112 -16.16 -7.63 1.84
C LEU A 112 -14.98 -8.51 1.41
N ILE A 113 -14.63 -9.54 2.18
CA ILE A 113 -13.57 -10.48 1.83
C ILE A 113 -14.12 -11.79 1.29
N GLU A 114 -13.37 -12.39 0.38
CA GLU A 114 -13.66 -13.71 -0.16
C GLU A 114 -13.36 -14.78 0.89
N LYS A 115 -14.30 -15.71 1.09
CA LYS A 115 -14.24 -16.69 2.17
C LYS A 115 -13.01 -17.59 2.04
N GLY A 116 -12.34 -17.84 3.16
CA GLY A 116 -11.16 -18.72 3.22
C GLY A 116 -9.84 -18.07 2.76
N THR A 117 -9.87 -16.79 2.37
CA THR A 117 -8.67 -16.05 1.93
C THR A 117 -8.10 -15.13 2.99
N TYR A 118 -8.75 -14.95 4.16
CA TYR A 118 -8.13 -14.25 5.28
C TYR A 118 -6.98 -15.09 5.83
N LYS A 119 -5.73 -14.67 5.57
CA LYS A 119 -4.52 -15.29 6.14
C LYS A 119 -3.55 -14.26 6.67
N ASN A 120 -2.68 -14.67 7.61
CA ASN A 120 -1.57 -13.85 8.05
C ASN A 120 -0.37 -14.10 7.12
N LEU A 121 0.06 -13.08 6.39
CA LEU A 121 1.16 -13.20 5.43
C LEU A 121 2.53 -13.18 6.13
N VAL A 122 2.79 -12.13 6.91
CA VAL A 122 4.06 -11.90 7.62
C VAL A 122 3.86 -11.11 8.90
N LYS A 123 4.91 -11.04 9.73
CA LYS A 123 5.03 -10.15 10.89
C LYS A 123 6.13 -9.12 10.66
N ASN A 124 6.18 -8.11 11.49
CA ASN A 124 7.24 -7.08 11.45
C ASN A 124 7.53 -6.57 12.86
N ASP A 125 8.54 -5.71 12.98
CA ASP A 125 8.91 -5.04 14.22
C ASP A 125 8.75 -3.53 14.06
N LEU A 126 8.30 -2.85 15.11
CA LEU A 126 8.34 -1.40 15.15
C LEU A 126 9.72 -0.96 15.65
N VAL A 127 10.26 0.07 15.01
CA VAL A 127 11.59 0.60 15.34
C VAL A 127 11.53 2.12 15.47
N LEU A 128 12.30 2.63 16.42
CA LEU A 128 12.67 4.04 16.46
C LEU A 128 13.85 4.24 15.52
N ILE A 129 13.70 5.16 14.57
CA ILE A 129 14.79 5.60 13.68
C ILE A 129 15.16 7.05 13.97
N ALA A 130 16.39 7.40 13.58
CA ALA A 130 16.86 8.78 13.56
C ALA A 130 17.80 8.97 12.35
N PRO A 131 18.08 10.22 11.90
CA PRO A 131 19.11 10.46 10.89
C PRO A 131 20.43 9.77 11.23
N LYS A 132 21.18 9.30 10.22
CA LYS A 132 22.39 8.47 10.41
C LYS A 132 23.38 9.04 11.43
N ASN A 133 23.58 10.36 11.44
CA ASN A 133 24.52 11.07 12.30
C ASN A 133 23.86 11.65 13.58
N SER A 134 22.62 11.25 13.89
CA SER A 134 21.89 11.71 15.07
C SER A 134 22.55 11.25 16.36
N LYS A 135 22.43 12.09 17.41
CA LYS A 135 22.87 11.79 18.78
C LYS A 135 21.81 11.07 19.62
N ILE A 136 20.63 10.80 19.06
CA ILE A 136 19.59 10.01 19.70
C ILE A 136 20.09 8.56 19.80
N THR A 137 19.92 7.96 20.99
CA THR A 137 20.44 6.64 21.36
C THR A 137 19.39 5.71 21.96
N SER A 138 18.25 6.23 22.39
CA SER A 138 17.12 5.42 22.90
C SER A 138 15.80 6.17 22.78
N ILE A 139 14.68 5.47 22.98
CA ILE A 139 13.34 6.07 23.08
C ILE A 139 13.25 7.09 24.22
N ASN A 140 14.03 6.93 25.30
CA ASN A 140 14.03 7.88 26.41
C ASN A 140 14.51 9.28 26.01
N ASP A 141 15.36 9.39 24.98
CA ASP A 141 15.85 10.68 24.47
C ASP A 141 14.72 11.55 23.87
N LEU A 142 13.57 10.96 23.51
CA LEU A 142 12.43 11.66 22.92
C LEU A 142 11.84 12.74 23.86
N THR A 143 11.93 12.52 25.17
CA THR A 143 11.46 13.49 26.18
C THR A 143 12.41 14.68 26.32
N SER A 144 13.66 14.56 25.87
CA SER A 144 14.66 15.62 26.02
C SER A 144 14.45 16.80 25.06
N ASN A 145 15.09 17.92 25.37
CA ASN A 145 15.10 19.12 24.50
C ASN A 145 15.89 18.95 23.19
N LYS A 146 16.56 17.79 22.99
CA LYS A 146 17.28 17.49 21.76
C LYS A 146 16.35 17.09 20.62
N VAL A 147 15.12 16.69 20.94
CA VAL A 147 14.10 16.24 20.00
C VAL A 147 12.96 17.25 20.01
N LYS A 148 12.63 17.79 18.84
CA LYS A 148 11.56 18.77 18.66
C LYS A 148 10.41 18.21 17.83
N HIS A 149 10.72 17.34 16.88
CA HIS A 149 9.76 16.70 16.01
C HIS A 149 10.01 15.19 15.97
N ILE A 150 8.95 14.44 16.19
CA ILE A 150 8.91 12.99 16.15
C ILE A 150 7.88 12.62 15.10
N ALA A 151 8.35 12.11 13.96
CA ALA A 151 7.48 11.69 12.89
C ALA A 151 6.80 10.36 13.24
N VAL A 152 5.47 10.34 13.19
CA VAL A 152 4.64 9.15 13.44
C VAL A 152 3.55 9.07 12.40
N GLY A 153 3.03 7.89 12.10
CA GLY A 153 1.81 7.79 11.31
C GLY A 153 0.61 8.34 12.10
N GLU A 154 -0.39 8.91 11.41
CA GLU A 154 -1.68 9.23 12.05
C GLU A 154 -2.34 7.96 12.60
N ALA A 155 -2.48 7.83 13.92
CA ALA A 155 -2.81 6.56 14.58
C ALA A 155 -4.18 5.98 14.16
N ASN A 156 -5.11 6.84 13.71
CA ASN A 156 -6.43 6.42 13.27
C ASN A 156 -6.41 5.71 11.89
N SER A 157 -5.47 6.05 11.02
CA SER A 157 -5.42 5.56 9.63
C SER A 157 -4.15 4.76 9.31
N VAL A 158 -3.04 5.01 10.00
CA VAL A 158 -1.73 4.40 9.76
C VAL A 158 -1.42 3.38 10.86
N PRO A 159 -1.36 2.08 10.56
CA PRO A 159 -1.04 1.06 11.56
C PRO A 159 0.28 1.30 12.31
N ALA A 160 1.34 1.75 11.64
CA ALA A 160 2.61 2.12 12.30
C ALA A 160 2.43 3.21 13.36
N GLY A 161 1.55 4.18 13.08
CA GLY A 161 1.16 5.23 14.03
C GLY A 161 0.43 4.68 15.25
N LYS A 162 -0.49 3.74 15.04
CA LYS A 162 -1.19 3.04 16.13
C LYS A 162 -0.22 2.25 17.02
N TYR A 163 0.71 1.51 16.43
CA TYR A 163 1.71 0.77 17.18
C TYR A 163 2.64 1.71 17.95
N ALA A 164 3.08 2.82 17.33
CA ALA A 164 3.86 3.85 18.03
C ALA A 164 3.07 4.44 19.20
N ASP A 165 1.78 4.73 19.01
CA ASP A 165 0.92 5.23 20.08
C ASP A 165 0.87 4.25 21.27
N GLU A 166 0.70 2.95 21.01
CA GLU A 166 0.72 1.89 22.02
C GLU A 166 2.05 1.88 22.80
N VAL A 167 3.19 1.94 22.09
CA VAL A 167 4.52 1.99 22.72
C VAL A 167 4.66 3.22 23.61
N LEU A 168 4.33 4.40 23.10
CA LEU A 168 4.49 5.67 23.81
C LEU A 168 3.57 5.76 25.05
N ASN A 169 2.36 5.21 24.97
CA ASN A 169 1.44 5.09 26.12
C ASN A 169 1.99 4.11 27.16
N ASN A 170 2.42 2.91 26.74
CA ASN A 170 2.91 1.87 27.66
C ASN A 170 4.20 2.28 28.37
N LEU A 171 5.02 3.11 27.74
CA LEU A 171 6.20 3.73 28.34
C LEU A 171 5.88 4.95 29.21
N ASN A 172 4.62 5.40 29.26
CA ASN A 172 4.17 6.60 29.99
C ASN A 172 4.89 7.90 29.58
N ILE A 173 5.35 8.00 28.32
CA ILE A 173 6.05 9.19 27.82
C ILE A 173 5.22 10.04 26.87
N LYS A 174 4.10 9.52 26.34
CA LYS A 174 3.27 10.19 25.32
C LYS A 174 2.91 11.61 25.70
N ASP A 175 2.40 11.82 26.92
CA ASP A 175 1.96 13.15 27.38
C ASP A 175 3.11 14.17 27.40
N SER A 176 4.35 13.71 27.65
CA SER A 176 5.54 14.57 27.71
C SER A 176 6.11 14.94 26.34
N ILE A 177 5.63 14.31 25.27
CA ILE A 177 6.11 14.53 23.89
C ILE A 177 4.99 14.87 22.92
N LEU A 178 3.76 15.05 23.39
CA LEU A 178 2.58 15.23 22.55
C LEU A 178 2.73 16.42 21.60
N ASP A 179 3.34 17.50 22.07
CA ASP A 179 3.64 18.72 21.30
C ASP A 179 4.77 18.54 20.27
N LYS A 180 5.52 17.43 20.36
CA LYS A 180 6.59 17.06 19.43
C LYS A 180 6.12 16.13 18.31
N LEU A 181 4.93 15.52 18.44
CA LEU A 181 4.45 14.54 17.45
C LEU A 181 4.02 15.24 16.16
N VAL A 182 4.53 14.74 15.04
CA VAL A 182 4.13 15.19 13.70
C VAL A 182 3.57 14.00 12.93
N PHE A 183 2.31 14.11 12.52
CA PHE A 183 1.56 13.00 11.93
C PHE A 183 1.69 12.97 10.41
N ALA A 184 2.20 11.84 9.91
CA ALA A 184 2.37 11.53 8.50
C ALA A 184 1.18 10.71 7.97
N LYS A 185 0.91 10.81 6.67
CA LYS A 185 -0.17 10.08 6.00
C LYS A 185 0.09 8.58 5.88
N ASP A 186 1.34 8.16 5.92
CA ASP A 186 1.78 6.76 5.90
C ASP A 186 3.22 6.61 6.45
N VAL A 187 3.69 5.37 6.60
CA VAL A 187 5.01 5.05 7.18
C VAL A 187 6.18 5.44 6.27
N LYS A 188 5.98 5.52 4.95
CA LYS A 188 7.04 5.95 4.01
C LYS A 188 7.28 7.44 4.10
N GLU A 189 6.25 8.23 4.39
CA GLU A 189 6.39 9.65 4.68
C GLU A 189 7.11 9.89 6.02
N VAL A 190 6.84 9.07 7.06
CA VAL A 190 7.64 9.09 8.31
C VAL A 190 9.12 8.83 8.02
N LEU A 191 9.42 7.79 7.23
CA LEU A 191 10.79 7.48 6.83
C LEU A 191 11.44 8.66 6.08
N ALA A 192 10.73 9.25 5.11
CA ALA A 192 11.23 10.37 4.31
C ALA A 192 11.53 11.62 5.16
N TRP A 193 10.65 11.98 6.11
CA TRP A 193 10.87 13.10 7.01
C TRP A 193 12.06 12.87 7.95
N THR A 194 12.24 11.63 8.42
CA THR A 194 13.41 11.28 9.25
C THR A 194 14.69 11.28 8.43
N GLN A 195 14.68 10.75 7.20
CA GLN A 195 15.83 10.74 6.30
C GLN A 195 16.30 12.15 5.92
N SER A 196 15.37 13.08 5.73
CA SER A 196 15.67 14.48 5.39
C SER A 196 16.06 15.33 6.60
N GLY A 197 15.87 14.81 7.83
CA GLY A 197 16.08 15.57 9.07
C GLY A 197 14.98 16.59 9.36
N ASN A 198 13.85 16.55 8.62
CA ASN A 198 12.66 17.34 8.95
C ASN A 198 12.04 16.91 10.30
N ALA A 199 12.26 15.64 10.69
CA ALA A 199 12.04 15.15 12.04
C ALA A 199 13.33 14.53 12.60
N GLU A 200 13.64 14.76 13.87
CA GLU A 200 14.85 14.21 14.49
C GLU A 200 14.74 12.71 14.79
N ALA A 201 13.50 12.23 14.93
CA ALA A 201 13.17 10.83 15.18
C ALA A 201 11.90 10.44 14.42
N GLY A 202 11.72 9.15 14.17
CA GLY A 202 10.45 8.63 13.67
C GLY A 202 10.23 7.15 14.01
N PHE A 203 8.97 6.75 14.04
CA PHE A 203 8.59 5.35 14.23
C PHE A 203 8.17 4.73 12.90
N VAL A 204 8.93 3.73 12.46
CA VAL A 204 8.69 2.98 11.21
C VAL A 204 8.77 1.49 11.49
N TYR A 205 8.50 0.66 10.48
CA TYR A 205 8.78 -0.77 10.62
C TYR A 205 10.24 -1.08 10.34
N TYR A 206 10.75 -2.18 10.90
CA TYR A 206 12.10 -2.66 10.64
C TYR A 206 12.37 -2.80 9.13
N SER A 207 11.43 -3.39 8.38
CA SER A 207 11.49 -3.51 6.91
C SER A 207 11.67 -2.18 6.17
N ASP A 208 11.18 -1.06 6.73
CA ASP A 208 11.34 0.27 6.13
C ASP A 208 12.75 0.83 6.33
N ALA A 209 13.41 0.45 7.42
CA ALA A 209 14.68 1.02 7.84
C ALA A 209 15.92 0.26 7.32
N ILE A 210 15.79 -1.02 6.97
CA ILE A 210 16.97 -1.85 6.64
C ILE A 210 17.61 -1.57 5.27
N ASN A 211 16.85 -1.00 4.34
CA ASN A 211 17.31 -0.80 2.95
C ASN A 211 17.79 0.63 2.67
N THR A 212 18.17 1.38 3.72
CA THR A 212 18.68 2.74 3.60
C THR A 212 19.84 3.02 4.55
N ASP A 213 20.79 3.82 4.11
CA ASP A 213 21.94 4.28 4.90
C ASP A 213 21.75 5.67 5.52
N LYS A 214 20.66 6.37 5.16
CA LYS A 214 20.36 7.75 5.59
C LYS A 214 19.84 7.85 7.01
N VAL A 215 19.28 6.77 7.54
CA VAL A 215 18.85 6.65 8.94
C VAL A 215 19.61 5.54 9.64
N LYS A 216 19.54 5.54 10.96
CA LYS A 216 19.93 4.41 11.80
C LYS A 216 18.71 3.95 12.58
N ILE A 217 18.61 2.64 12.80
CA ILE A 217 17.73 2.08 13.83
C ILE A 217 18.38 2.45 15.17
N VAL A 218 17.66 3.25 15.96
CA VAL A 218 18.07 3.63 17.32
C VAL A 218 17.74 2.49 18.26
N GLU A 219 16.52 1.98 18.17
CA GLU A 219 15.98 0.98 19.08
C GLU A 219 14.89 0.18 18.38
N VAL A 220 14.87 -1.14 18.60
CA VAL A 220 13.72 -1.99 18.26
C VAL A 220 12.81 -2.02 19.48
N THR A 221 11.53 -1.70 19.32
CA THR A 221 10.60 -1.64 20.46
C THR A 221 10.37 -3.04 21.03
N SER A 222 10.12 -3.14 22.34
CA SER A 222 9.77 -4.42 22.96
C SER A 222 8.46 -4.96 22.36
N GLU A 223 8.40 -6.26 22.05
CA GLU A 223 7.17 -6.90 21.54
C GLU A 223 6.00 -6.79 22.55
N GLU A 224 6.28 -6.63 23.84
CA GLU A 224 5.26 -6.43 24.89
C GLU A 224 4.71 -5.00 24.94
N SER A 225 5.39 -4.04 24.30
CA SER A 225 5.03 -2.62 24.34
C SER A 225 3.94 -2.23 23.33
N HIS A 226 3.53 -3.14 22.45
CA HIS A 226 2.46 -2.93 21.49
C HIS A 226 1.77 -4.26 21.14
N SER A 227 0.60 -4.18 20.53
CA SER A 227 -0.08 -5.35 19.96
C SER A 227 0.74 -5.97 18.80
N PRO A 228 0.61 -7.28 18.52
CA PRO A 228 1.41 -7.92 17.48
C PRO A 228 1.25 -7.26 16.10
N ILE A 229 2.38 -7.00 15.44
CA ILE A 229 2.41 -6.43 14.10
C ILE A 229 2.34 -7.55 13.09
N THR A 230 1.14 -7.78 12.58
CA THR A 230 0.86 -8.81 11.57
C THR A 230 0.29 -8.17 10.32
N TYR A 231 0.71 -8.66 9.17
CA TYR A 231 0.25 -8.24 7.87
C TYR A 231 -0.74 -9.27 7.32
N PRO A 232 -2.06 -9.10 7.53
CA PRO A 232 -3.02 -9.99 6.93
C PRO A 232 -3.20 -9.69 5.43
N ILE A 233 -3.48 -10.74 4.68
CA ILE A 233 -3.86 -10.72 3.26
C ILE A 233 -5.26 -11.31 3.13
N ALA A 234 -6.05 -10.79 2.19
CA ALA A 234 -7.28 -11.40 1.72
C ALA A 234 -7.59 -11.00 0.27
N VAL A 235 -8.30 -11.88 -0.43
CA VAL A 235 -8.94 -11.55 -1.70
C VAL A 235 -10.24 -10.81 -1.40
N ILE A 236 -10.52 -9.75 -2.15
CA ILE A 236 -11.74 -8.96 -2.00
C ILE A 236 -12.88 -9.66 -2.73
N LYS A 237 -14.03 -9.76 -2.07
CA LYS A 237 -15.19 -10.54 -2.52
C LYS A 237 -15.74 -10.10 -3.88
N ASP A 238 -15.70 -8.80 -4.15
CA ASP A 238 -16.22 -8.21 -5.39
C ASP A 238 -15.18 -8.18 -6.53
N SER A 239 -14.04 -8.88 -6.34
CA SER A 239 -13.05 -9.09 -7.40
C SER A 239 -13.66 -9.82 -8.58
N ASN A 240 -13.34 -9.37 -9.79
CA ASN A 240 -13.68 -10.10 -11.02
C ASN A 240 -12.58 -11.11 -11.42
N GLN A 241 -11.49 -11.18 -10.65
CA GLN A 241 -10.29 -11.97 -10.92
C GLN A 241 -9.98 -12.90 -9.74
N VAL A 242 -11.00 -13.53 -9.15
CA VAL A 242 -10.89 -14.28 -7.89
C VAL A 242 -9.89 -15.43 -7.97
N GLU A 243 -9.83 -16.13 -9.11
CA GLU A 243 -8.92 -17.27 -9.28
C GLU A 243 -7.47 -16.81 -9.34
N GLU A 244 -7.17 -15.82 -10.17
CA GLU A 244 -5.84 -15.20 -10.29
C GLU A 244 -5.41 -14.54 -8.98
N ALA A 245 -6.35 -13.91 -8.27
CA ALA A 245 -6.08 -13.31 -6.97
C ALA A 245 -5.73 -14.36 -5.90
N LYS A 246 -6.44 -15.49 -5.87
CA LYS A 246 -6.11 -16.64 -4.99
C LYS A 246 -4.76 -17.25 -5.36
N ASN A 247 -4.43 -17.36 -6.65
CA ASN A 247 -3.13 -17.86 -7.09
C ASN A 247 -1.98 -16.94 -6.64
N PHE A 248 -2.16 -15.61 -6.72
CA PHE A 248 -1.16 -14.68 -6.20
C PHE A 248 -1.07 -14.72 -4.67
N GLU A 249 -2.19 -14.84 -3.96
CA GLU A 249 -2.21 -15.05 -2.51
C GLU A 249 -1.41 -16.30 -2.11
N GLU A 250 -1.62 -17.42 -2.80
CA GLU A 250 -0.90 -18.68 -2.57
C GLU A 250 0.59 -18.53 -2.87
N PHE A 251 0.95 -17.87 -3.98
CA PHE A 251 2.33 -17.54 -4.29
C PHE A 251 2.99 -16.76 -3.15
N LEU A 252 2.34 -15.74 -2.60
CA LEU A 252 2.88 -14.94 -1.49
C LEU A 252 3.12 -15.77 -0.22
N LEU A 253 2.39 -16.87 -0.04
CA LEU A 253 2.53 -17.81 1.08
C LEU A 253 3.53 -18.95 0.81
N SER A 254 4.01 -19.08 -0.42
CA SER A 254 5.02 -20.06 -0.81
C SER A 254 6.37 -19.79 -0.16
N ASP A 255 7.19 -20.83 0.00
CA ASP A 255 8.53 -20.71 0.59
C ASP A 255 9.41 -19.70 -0.17
N LYS A 256 9.25 -19.65 -1.50
CA LYS A 256 9.99 -18.73 -2.36
C LYS A 256 9.66 -17.27 -2.06
N ALA A 257 8.38 -16.92 -1.97
CA ALA A 257 7.97 -15.56 -1.64
C ALA A 257 8.31 -15.19 -0.18
N GLN A 258 8.19 -16.15 0.74
CA GLN A 258 8.55 -15.95 2.15
C GLN A 258 10.05 -15.69 2.33
N GLU A 259 10.91 -16.32 1.54
CA GLU A 259 12.35 -16.00 1.51
C GLU A 259 12.60 -14.55 1.06
N ILE A 260 11.95 -14.10 -0.02
CA ILE A 260 12.03 -12.71 -0.51
C ILE A 260 11.56 -11.71 0.57
N LEU A 261 10.45 -12.02 1.24
CA LEU A 261 9.90 -11.19 2.33
C LEU A 261 10.88 -11.13 3.51
N LYS A 262 11.50 -12.25 3.87
CA LYS A 262 12.52 -12.30 4.93
C LYS A 262 13.75 -11.45 4.59
N GLU A 263 14.24 -11.50 3.36
CA GLU A 263 15.32 -10.61 2.89
C GLU A 263 14.93 -9.13 2.97
N CYS A 264 13.64 -8.83 2.84
CA CYS A 264 13.09 -7.48 3.00
C CYS A 264 12.79 -7.10 4.46
N GLY A 265 13.23 -7.91 5.44
CA GLY A 265 13.12 -7.60 6.87
C GLY A 265 11.82 -8.01 7.52
N TYR A 266 10.98 -8.80 6.84
CA TYR A 266 9.75 -9.34 7.44
C TYR A 266 10.03 -10.64 8.19
N LYS A 267 9.21 -10.94 9.20
CA LYS A 267 9.23 -12.19 9.97
C LYS A 267 8.14 -13.13 9.48
N SER A 268 8.39 -14.44 9.60
CA SER A 268 7.36 -15.47 9.34
C SER A 268 6.12 -15.26 10.21
N SER A 269 4.94 -15.46 9.62
CA SER A 269 3.68 -15.53 10.36
C SER A 269 3.39 -16.93 10.93
N LYS A 270 3.98 -17.98 10.32
CA LYS A 270 3.99 -19.37 10.80
C LYS A 270 4.86 -19.52 12.03
#